data_AF-A0A5A7NFV7-F1
#
_entry.id   AF-A0A5A7NFV7-F1
#
_cell.length_a   1.000
_cell.length_b   1.000
_cell.length_c   1.000
_cell.angle_alpha   90.00
_cell.angle_beta   90.00
_cell.angle_gamma   90.00
#
_symmetry.space_group_name_H-M   'P 1'
#
loop_
_entity.id
_entity.type
_entity.pdbx_description
1 polymer ?
#
loop_
_entity_poly.entity_id
_entity_poly.type
_entity_poly.pdbx_seq_one_letter_code
_entity_poly.pdbx_strand_id
1 'polypeptide(L)'
;MRPDEANTLEFRDVEIVEDEGTGETILLISVRGKRGVGYCKSMANAVRPFERLRNRPRPVSDAQTDDDDTETGSEERGWRKPGPTDLVFPANHKKQFNAILEENDLKFDREGSRRTAYSLRHTYICFRLLEGADIYQIAKNCRTSVEMIEKYYASHIATTLDASAINVRRPKRKNQSKEDDSGKRPEA
;
A
#
# COMPACT_ATOMS: atom_id res chain seq x y z
N MET A 1 -3.14 1.72 0.41
CA MET A 1 -4.24 2.28 -0.41
C MET A 1 -5.37 2.85 0.46
N ARG A 2 -6.27 3.65 -0.12
CA ARG A 2 -7.52 4.13 0.50
C ARG A 2 -8.64 3.12 0.26
N PRO A 3 -9.65 3.02 1.15
CA PRO A 3 -10.77 2.08 0.96
C PRO A 3 -11.54 2.24 -0.35
N ASP A 4 -11.69 3.47 -0.85
CA ASP A 4 -12.40 3.75 -2.11
C ASP A 4 -11.61 3.31 -3.34
N GLU A 5 -10.28 3.35 -3.26
CA GLU A 5 -9.39 2.91 -4.34
C GLU A 5 -9.47 1.40 -4.57
N ALA A 6 -9.90 0.62 -3.57
CA ALA A 6 -10.09 -0.81 -3.70
C ALA A 6 -11.36 -1.17 -4.50
N ASN A 7 -12.33 -0.26 -4.64
CA ASN A 7 -13.58 -0.52 -5.36
C ASN A 7 -13.37 -0.73 -6.87
N THR A 8 -12.31 -0.14 -7.44
CA THR A 8 -12.02 -0.13 -8.88
C THR A 8 -10.75 -0.91 -9.24
N LEU A 9 -10.25 -1.70 -8.29
CA LEU A 9 -9.04 -2.48 -8.43
C LEU A 9 -9.34 -3.76 -9.22
N GLU A 10 -8.63 -3.97 -10.32
CA GLU A 10 -8.74 -5.16 -11.17
C GLU A 10 -7.54 -6.11 -10.94
N PHE A 11 -7.68 -7.38 -11.34
CA PHE A 11 -6.57 -8.34 -11.19
C PHE A 11 -5.31 -7.94 -11.95
N ARG A 12 -5.44 -7.28 -13.11
CA ARG A 12 -4.32 -6.75 -13.90
C ARG A 12 -3.56 -5.62 -13.22
N ASP A 13 -4.15 -4.97 -12.23
CA ASP A 13 -3.52 -3.88 -11.49
C ASP A 13 -2.60 -4.40 -10.38
N VAL A 14 -2.57 -5.71 -10.12
CA VAL A 14 -1.82 -6.34 -9.03
C VAL A 14 -0.79 -7.32 -9.58
N GLU A 15 0.47 -7.06 -9.27
CA GLU A 15 1.60 -7.91 -9.63
C GLU A 15 2.24 -8.51 -8.36
N ILE A 16 2.66 -9.77 -8.44
CA ILE A 16 3.41 -10.43 -7.37
C ILE A 16 4.90 -10.25 -7.70
N VAL A 17 5.64 -9.56 -6.83
CA VAL A 17 7.05 -9.20 -7.05
C VAL A 17 7.90 -9.60 -5.84
N GLU A 18 9.19 -9.82 -6.05
CA GLU A 18 10.16 -9.95 -4.96
C GLU A 18 10.65 -8.56 -4.55
N ASP A 19 10.60 -8.26 -3.26
CA ASP A 19 11.15 -7.01 -2.72
C ASP A 19 12.64 -7.18 -2.44
N GLU A 20 13.49 -6.49 -3.19
CA GLU A 20 14.95 -6.57 -3.01
C GLU A 20 15.42 -6.15 -1.61
N GLY A 21 14.67 -5.28 -0.93
CA GLY A 21 15.02 -4.77 0.39
C GLY A 21 14.82 -5.79 1.51
N THR A 22 13.74 -6.56 1.46
CA THR A 22 13.40 -7.56 2.49
C THR A 22 13.65 -9.00 2.06
N GLY A 23 13.79 -9.27 0.76
CA GLY A 23 13.82 -10.62 0.19
C GLY A 23 12.45 -11.31 0.20
N GLU A 24 11.38 -10.59 0.54
CA GLU A 24 10.03 -11.17 0.63
C GLU A 24 9.26 -11.00 -0.68
N THR A 25 8.38 -11.97 -0.97
CA THR A 25 7.39 -11.83 -2.05
C THR A 25 6.24 -10.95 -1.58
N ILE A 26 5.94 -9.88 -2.30
CA ILE A 26 4.90 -8.89 -1.97
C ILE A 26 4.01 -8.59 -3.19
N LEU A 27 2.95 -7.80 -2.98
CA LEU A 27 2.12 -7.26 -4.06
C LEU A 27 2.57 -5.85 -4.43
N LEU A 28 2.84 -5.62 -5.71
CA LEU A 28 2.89 -4.29 -6.31
C LEU A 28 1.52 -3.98 -6.90
N ILE A 29 0.88 -2.93 -6.39
CA ILE A 29 -0.50 -2.58 -6.73
C ILE A 29 -0.51 -1.22 -7.43
N SER A 30 -1.01 -1.20 -8.64
CA SER A 30 -1.26 -0.01 -9.46
C SER A 30 -2.62 0.58 -9.11
N VAL A 31 -2.65 1.65 -8.35
CA VAL A 31 -3.87 2.23 -7.81
C VAL A 31 -4.32 3.43 -8.63
N ARG A 32 -5.55 3.39 -9.14
CA ARG A 32 -6.20 4.51 -9.83
C ARG A 32 -7.07 5.31 -8.87
N GLY A 33 -6.95 6.63 -8.89
CA GLY A 33 -7.76 7.50 -8.04
C GLY A 33 -7.89 8.91 -8.61
N LYS A 34 -8.55 9.81 -7.87
CA LYS A 34 -8.82 11.20 -8.29
C LYS A 34 -7.57 12.00 -8.69
N ARG A 35 -6.40 11.62 -8.18
CA ARG A 35 -5.11 12.29 -8.44
C ARG A 35 -4.23 11.54 -9.46
N GLY A 36 -4.84 10.69 -10.28
CA GLY A 36 -4.15 9.85 -11.27
C GLY A 36 -3.73 8.48 -10.73
N VAL A 37 -2.79 7.86 -11.44
CA VAL A 37 -2.24 6.54 -11.09
C VAL A 37 -1.10 6.69 -10.08
N GLY A 38 -1.07 5.82 -9.09
CA GLY A 38 0.05 5.72 -8.15
C GLY A 38 0.24 4.28 -7.71
N TYR A 39 1.38 3.97 -7.12
CA TYR A 39 1.72 2.60 -6.76
C TYR A 39 1.73 2.43 -5.24
N CYS A 40 1.28 1.26 -4.76
CA CYS A 40 1.53 0.84 -3.39
C CYS A 40 2.03 -0.60 -3.32
N LYS A 41 2.93 -0.84 -2.38
CA LYS A 41 3.48 -2.15 -2.03
C LYS A 41 2.77 -2.69 -0.79
N SER A 42 2.41 -3.97 -0.81
CA SER A 42 1.86 -4.69 0.34
C SER A 42 2.96 -5.26 1.25
N MET A 43 2.54 -5.84 2.37
CA MET A 43 3.38 -6.81 3.11
C MET A 43 3.23 -8.21 2.49
N ALA A 44 4.16 -9.11 2.82
CA ALA A 44 4.22 -10.47 2.26
C ALA A 44 2.94 -11.28 2.50
N ASN A 45 2.32 -11.12 3.67
CA ASN A 45 1.10 -11.83 4.05
C ASN A 45 -0.12 -11.51 3.16
N ALA A 46 -0.06 -10.47 2.32
CA ALA A 46 -1.14 -10.16 1.37
C ALA A 46 -1.13 -11.06 0.13
N VAL A 47 0.01 -11.69 -0.20
CA VAL A 47 0.17 -12.52 -1.41
C VAL A 47 -0.78 -13.71 -1.38
N ARG A 48 -0.75 -14.50 -0.30
CA ARG A 48 -1.60 -15.71 -0.17
C ARG A 48 -3.11 -15.40 -0.28
N PRO A 49 -3.67 -14.39 0.40
CA PRO A 49 -5.06 -13.96 0.19
C PRO A 49 -5.36 -13.55 -1.26
N PHE A 50 -4.44 -12.83 -1.91
CA PHE A 50 -4.62 -12.41 -3.30
C PHE A 50 -4.62 -13.60 -4.26
N GLU A 51 -3.70 -14.55 -4.11
CA GLU A 51 -3.69 -15.77 -4.91
C GLU A 51 -4.97 -16.58 -4.73
N ARG A 52 -5.50 -16.67 -3.51
CA ARG A 52 -6.79 -17.30 -3.25
C ARG A 52 -7.92 -16.59 -3.99
N LEU A 53 -7.94 -15.25 -4.02
CA LEU A 53 -8.93 -14.49 -4.78
C LEU A 53 -8.80 -14.70 -6.29
N ARG A 54 -7.56 -14.76 -6.80
CA ARG A 54 -7.25 -15.01 -8.22
C ARG A 54 -7.64 -16.42 -8.66
N ASN A 55 -7.50 -17.41 -7.79
CA ASN A 55 -7.80 -18.80 -8.08
C ASN A 55 -9.25 -19.20 -7.76
N ARG A 56 -10.00 -18.37 -7.03
CA ARG A 56 -11.39 -18.66 -6.64
C ARG A 56 -12.29 -18.55 -7.88
N PRO A 57 -12.94 -19.65 -8.31
CA PRO A 57 -13.90 -19.59 -9.40
C PRO A 57 -15.02 -18.61 -9.08
N ARG A 58 -15.44 -17.86 -10.09
CA ARG A 58 -16.56 -16.94 -10.02
C ARG A 58 -17.68 -17.45 -10.91
N PRO A 59 -18.94 -17.21 -10.53
CA PRO A 59 -20.04 -17.44 -11.46
C PRO A 59 -19.75 -16.60 -12.71
N VAL A 60 -19.99 -17.17 -13.88
CA VAL A 60 -20.07 -16.40 -15.12
C VAL A 60 -21.28 -15.50 -14.93
N SER A 61 -21.03 -14.24 -14.57
CA SER A 61 -22.07 -13.23 -14.57
C SER A 61 -22.26 -12.76 -16.00
N ASP A 62 -23.47 -12.83 -16.51
CA ASP A 62 -23.92 -11.90 -17.54
C ASP A 62 -23.62 -10.49 -17.03
N ALA A 63 -23.08 -9.65 -17.90
CA ALA A 63 -22.58 -8.33 -17.53
C ALA A 63 -23.54 -7.60 -16.59
N GLN A 64 -23.07 -7.34 -15.36
CA GLN A 64 -23.53 -6.32 -14.41
C GLN A 64 -24.80 -5.55 -14.83
N THR A 65 -25.98 -6.16 -14.68
CA THR A 65 -27.26 -5.45 -14.72
C THR A 65 -27.57 -4.95 -13.32
N ASP A 66 -27.19 -3.70 -13.06
CA ASP A 66 -27.95 -2.86 -12.14
C ASP A 66 -29.24 -2.45 -12.86
N ASP A 67 -30.16 -3.38 -13.12
CA ASP A 67 -31.54 -3.03 -13.45
C ASP A 67 -32.49 -4.16 -13.02
N ASP A 68 -33.52 -3.70 -12.31
CA ASP A 68 -34.70 -4.41 -11.85
C ASP A 68 -35.48 -4.96 -13.06
N ASP A 69 -36.18 -6.08 -12.89
CA ASP A 69 -37.05 -6.76 -13.86
C ASP A 69 -36.42 -7.42 -15.11
N THR A 70 -36.18 -8.73 -15.04
CA THR A 70 -36.75 -9.69 -16.03
C THR A 70 -36.60 -11.15 -15.58
N GLU A 71 -37.73 -11.83 -15.41
CA GLU A 71 -37.83 -13.29 -15.33
C GLU A 71 -37.50 -13.90 -16.69
N THR A 72 -36.32 -14.50 -16.87
CA THR A 72 -36.15 -15.56 -17.89
C THR A 72 -34.89 -16.40 -17.65
N GLY A 73 -35.06 -17.72 -17.76
CA GLY A 73 -34.03 -18.62 -18.27
C GLY A 73 -33.08 -19.20 -17.23
N SER A 74 -33.34 -20.45 -16.85
CA SER A 74 -32.38 -21.34 -16.20
C SER A 74 -31.25 -21.71 -17.17
N GLU A 75 -30.26 -20.83 -17.33
CA GLU A 75 -28.99 -21.19 -17.95
C GLU A 75 -28.02 -21.70 -16.87
N GLU A 76 -27.36 -22.82 -17.13
CA GLU A 76 -26.40 -23.42 -16.19
C GLU A 76 -25.36 -22.37 -15.81
N ARG A 77 -25.36 -21.94 -14.54
CA ARG A 77 -24.38 -20.99 -14.01
C ARG A 77 -22.99 -21.62 -14.07
N GLY A 78 -22.28 -21.41 -15.18
CA GLY A 78 -20.91 -21.82 -15.34
C GLY A 78 -20.01 -21.14 -14.31
N TRP A 79 -18.97 -21.84 -13.85
CA TRP A 79 -17.93 -21.25 -13.02
C TRP A 79 -16.68 -21.04 -13.87
N ARG A 80 -16.13 -19.82 -13.87
CA ARG A 80 -14.88 -19.51 -14.56
C ARG A 80 -13.82 -18.96 -13.63
N LYS A 81 -12.55 -19.06 -14.04
CA LYS A 81 -11.48 -18.33 -13.37
C LYS A 81 -11.61 -16.82 -13.65
N PRO A 82 -11.31 -15.94 -12.68
CA PRO A 82 -11.27 -14.50 -12.90
C PRO A 82 -10.30 -14.13 -14.03
N GLY A 83 -10.75 -13.25 -14.92
CA GLY A 83 -9.92 -12.63 -15.95
C GLY A 83 -9.14 -11.42 -15.43
N PRO A 84 -8.19 -10.88 -16.20
CA PRO A 84 -7.36 -9.74 -15.79
C PRO A 84 -8.16 -8.45 -15.52
N THR A 85 -9.25 -8.24 -16.24
CA THR A 85 -10.13 -7.06 -16.10
C THR A 85 -11.21 -7.23 -15.04
N ASP A 86 -11.35 -8.42 -14.46
CA ASP A 86 -12.34 -8.64 -13.40
C ASP A 86 -11.88 -7.89 -12.13
N LEU A 87 -12.84 -7.31 -11.40
CA LEU A 87 -12.57 -6.63 -10.14
C LEU A 87 -12.04 -7.62 -9.09
N VAL A 88 -10.98 -7.23 -8.37
CA VAL A 88 -10.46 -8.00 -7.24
C VAL A 88 -11.56 -8.19 -6.20
N PHE A 89 -12.30 -7.12 -5.90
CA PHE A 89 -13.45 -7.11 -4.98
C PHE A 89 -14.74 -6.81 -5.75
N PRO A 90 -15.50 -7.84 -6.18
CA PRO A 90 -16.73 -7.64 -6.97
C PRO A 90 -17.91 -7.18 -6.12
N ALA A 91 -17.90 -7.50 -4.82
CA ALA A 91 -18.92 -7.11 -3.86
C ALA A 91 -18.41 -5.96 -2.99
N ASN A 92 -19.33 -5.26 -2.32
CA ASN A 92 -19.00 -4.16 -1.42
C ASN A 92 -18.25 -4.67 -0.17
N HIS A 93 -16.91 -4.68 -0.24
CA HIS A 93 -16.02 -5.12 0.84
C HIS A 93 -16.16 -4.28 2.11
N LYS A 94 -16.62 -3.03 2.01
CA LYS A 94 -16.88 -2.19 3.19
C LYS A 94 -18.06 -2.73 3.99
N LYS A 95 -19.12 -3.18 3.31
CA LYS A 95 -20.27 -3.82 3.97
C LYS A 95 -19.86 -5.13 4.63
N GLN A 96 -19.08 -5.97 3.94
CA GLN A 96 -18.55 -7.21 4.49
C GLN A 96 -17.66 -6.96 5.73
N PHE A 97 -16.78 -5.97 5.66
CA PHE A 97 -15.94 -5.60 6.79
C PHE A 97 -16.75 -5.08 7.97
N ASN A 98 -17.75 -4.24 7.73
CA ASN A 98 -18.65 -3.76 8.79
C ASN A 98 -19.40 -4.91 9.47
N ALA A 99 -19.89 -5.89 8.69
CA ALA A 99 -20.57 -7.06 9.25
C ALA A 99 -19.64 -7.87 10.17
N ILE A 100 -18.39 -8.10 9.75
CA ILE A 100 -17.38 -8.78 10.58
C ILE A 100 -17.12 -8.01 11.88
N LEU A 101 -17.04 -6.68 11.81
CA LEU A 101 -16.83 -5.86 13.01
C LEU A 101 -18.03 -5.92 13.98
N GLU A 102 -19.25 -5.96 13.46
CA GLU A 102 -20.47 -6.07 14.26
C GLU A 102 -20.58 -7.45 14.92
N GLU A 103 -20.33 -8.52 14.16
CA GLU A 103 -20.36 -9.90 14.65
C GLU A 103 -19.35 -10.17 15.77
N ASN A 104 -18.19 -9.51 15.74
CA ASN A 104 -17.11 -9.71 16.71
C ASN A 104 -17.10 -8.65 17.82
N ASP A 105 -18.11 -7.78 17.92
CA ASP A 105 -18.16 -6.65 18.87
C ASP A 105 -16.92 -5.73 18.80
N LEU A 106 -16.41 -5.53 17.58
CA LEU A 106 -15.27 -4.66 17.27
C LEU A 106 -15.71 -3.38 16.55
N LYS A 107 -17.01 -3.11 16.45
CA LYS A 107 -17.51 -1.95 15.70
C LYS A 107 -17.12 -0.62 16.34
N PHE A 108 -16.97 -0.58 17.65
CA PHE A 108 -16.57 0.59 18.41
C PHE A 108 -15.26 0.33 19.15
N ASP A 109 -14.44 1.35 19.29
CA ASP A 109 -13.26 1.30 20.17
C ASP A 109 -13.58 1.71 21.61
N ARG A 110 -12.54 1.74 22.45
CA ARG A 110 -12.66 2.07 23.88
C ARG A 110 -13.25 3.46 24.12
N GLU A 111 -13.05 4.39 23.19
CA GLU A 111 -13.53 5.77 23.28
C GLU A 111 -14.91 5.93 22.62
N GLY A 112 -15.52 4.83 22.15
CA GLY A 112 -16.80 4.84 21.46
C GLY A 112 -16.72 5.29 20.00
N SER A 113 -15.52 5.42 19.44
CA SER A 113 -15.33 5.78 18.03
C SER A 113 -15.56 4.58 17.11
N ARG A 114 -16.25 4.82 15.98
CA ARG A 114 -16.60 3.76 15.02
C ARG A 114 -15.39 3.29 14.22
N ARG A 115 -15.15 1.98 14.21
CA ARG A 115 -14.18 1.35 13.30
C ARG A 115 -14.76 1.19 11.90
N THR A 116 -13.94 1.52 10.91
CA THR A 116 -14.23 1.42 9.47
C THR A 116 -13.01 0.91 8.71
N ALA A 117 -13.12 0.68 7.40
CA ALA A 117 -11.96 0.32 6.58
C ALA A 117 -10.84 1.40 6.63
N TYR A 118 -11.16 2.65 6.94
CA TYR A 118 -10.15 3.69 7.18
C TYR A 118 -9.33 3.41 8.46
N SER A 119 -9.92 2.79 9.48
CA SER A 119 -9.20 2.39 10.69
C SER A 119 -8.04 1.44 10.40
N LEU A 120 -8.21 0.49 9.46
CA LEU A 120 -7.11 -0.40 9.03
C LEU A 120 -5.92 0.38 8.45
N ARG A 121 -6.20 1.43 7.68
CA ARG A 121 -5.18 2.33 7.13
C ARG A 121 -4.48 3.11 8.24
N HIS A 122 -5.21 3.57 9.25
CA HIS A 122 -4.63 4.22 10.42
C HIS A 122 -3.69 3.27 11.16
N THR A 123 -4.15 2.05 11.45
CA THR A 123 -3.34 1.01 12.10
C THR A 123 -2.05 0.72 11.32
N TYR A 124 -2.13 0.59 10.00
CA TYR A 124 -0.93 0.39 9.16
C TYR A 124 0.07 1.54 9.30
N ILE A 125 -0.36 2.81 9.21
CA ILE A 125 0.52 3.96 9.33
C ILE A 125 1.17 4.01 10.71
N CYS A 126 0.40 3.80 11.78
CA CYS A 126 0.90 3.74 13.16
C CYS A 126 1.98 2.66 13.31
N PHE A 127 1.69 1.41 12.92
CA PHE A 127 2.62 0.29 13.08
C PHE A 127 3.92 0.52 12.31
N ARG A 128 3.83 1.06 11.08
CA ARG A 128 5.04 1.37 10.31
C ARG A 128 5.90 2.46 10.95
N LEU A 129 5.29 3.51 11.51
CA LEU A 129 6.01 4.56 12.23
C LEU A 129 6.66 4.03 13.52
N LEU A 130 5.97 3.15 14.25
CA LEU A 130 6.51 2.50 15.45
C LEU A 130 7.69 1.58 15.14
N GLU A 131 7.64 0.90 14.00
CA GLU A 131 8.76 0.10 13.48
C GLU A 131 9.90 0.95 12.87
N GLY A 132 9.81 2.28 12.92
CA GLY A 132 10.86 3.19 12.45
C GLY A 132 10.92 3.35 10.93
N ALA A 133 9.87 3.01 10.19
CA ALA A 133 9.85 3.29 8.75
C ALA A 133 9.82 4.79 8.48
N ASP A 134 10.58 5.19 7.46
CA ASP A 134 10.65 6.59 7.02
C ASP A 134 9.27 7.12 6.61
N ILE A 135 8.92 8.29 7.16
CA ILE A 135 7.64 8.94 6.96
C ILE A 135 7.36 9.25 5.49
N TYR A 136 8.39 9.60 4.71
CA TYR A 136 8.24 9.86 3.28
C TYR A 136 7.86 8.58 2.52
N GLN A 137 8.49 7.44 2.85
CA GLN A 137 8.11 6.15 2.25
C GLN A 137 6.67 5.76 2.59
N ILE A 138 6.26 5.93 3.85
CA ILE A 138 4.86 5.65 4.26
C ILE A 138 3.91 6.58 3.50
N ALA A 139 4.19 7.88 3.44
CA ALA A 139 3.36 8.86 2.74
C ALA A 139 3.18 8.49 1.26
N LYS A 140 4.26 8.11 0.58
CA LYS A 140 4.25 7.65 -0.81
C LYS A 140 3.41 6.38 -0.98
N ASN A 141 3.66 5.35 -0.15
CA ASN A 141 2.92 4.08 -0.22
C ASN A 141 1.42 4.25 0.07
N CYS A 142 1.10 5.13 1.00
CA CYS A 142 -0.27 5.41 1.38
C CYS A 142 -0.96 6.44 0.49
N ARG A 143 -0.25 7.15 -0.40
CA ARG A 143 -0.82 8.25 -1.21
C ARG A 143 -1.48 9.34 -0.36
N THR A 144 -0.73 9.80 0.64
CA THR A 144 -1.07 10.93 1.52
C THR A 144 0.11 11.89 1.59
N SER A 145 -0.11 13.11 2.09
CA SER A 145 1.01 14.01 2.38
C SER A 145 1.69 13.62 3.70
N VAL A 146 2.97 13.95 3.80
CA VAL A 146 3.74 13.88 5.05
C VAL A 146 3.08 14.74 6.12
N GLU A 147 2.67 15.96 5.78
CA GLU A 147 1.94 16.86 6.67
C GLU A 147 0.69 16.19 7.29
N MET A 148 -0.05 15.41 6.52
CA MET A 148 -1.20 14.67 7.06
C MET A 148 -0.76 13.51 7.97
N ILE A 149 0.40 12.88 7.71
CA ILE A 149 0.92 11.88 8.65
C ILE A 149 1.41 12.57 9.94
N GLU A 150 2.11 13.68 9.85
CA GLU A 150 2.56 14.42 11.02
C GLU A 150 1.37 14.89 11.86
N LYS A 151 0.38 15.54 11.24
CA LYS A 151 -0.78 16.07 11.94
C LYS A 151 -1.56 15.02 12.74
N TYR A 152 -1.74 13.82 12.17
CA TYR A 152 -2.59 12.79 12.77
C TYR A 152 -1.82 11.71 13.55
N TYR A 153 -0.48 11.65 13.41
CA TYR A 153 0.35 10.59 14.00
C TYR A 153 1.61 11.11 14.70
N ALA A 154 1.76 12.43 14.90
CA ALA A 154 2.92 13.05 15.54
C ALA A 154 3.32 12.41 16.89
N SER A 155 2.35 11.92 17.67
CA SER A 155 2.60 11.22 18.92
C SER A 155 3.54 10.01 18.75
N HIS A 156 3.44 9.30 17.63
CA HIS A 156 4.31 8.16 17.31
C HIS A 156 5.67 8.58 16.73
N ILE A 157 5.75 9.75 16.11
CA ILE A 157 7.01 10.26 15.55
C ILE A 157 7.94 10.70 16.68
N ALA A 158 7.40 11.34 17.72
CA ALA A 158 8.18 11.82 18.87
C ALA A 158 8.90 10.69 19.63
N THR A 159 8.31 9.49 19.67
CA THR A 159 8.91 8.31 20.31
C THR A 159 10.03 7.65 19.50
N THR A 160 10.17 8.00 18.21
CA THR A 160 11.07 7.31 17.26
C THR A 160 12.18 8.22 16.72
N LEU A 161 12.35 9.43 17.27
CA LEU A 161 13.44 10.35 16.88
C LEU A 161 14.81 9.77 17.26
N ASP A 162 15.47 9.13 16.30
CA ASP A 162 16.86 8.69 16.44
C ASP A 162 17.82 9.87 16.25
N ALA A 163 18.44 10.30 17.34
CA ALA A 163 19.43 11.39 17.34
C ALA A 163 20.64 11.10 16.42
N SER A 164 20.94 9.83 16.11
CA SER A 164 22.06 9.46 15.25
C SER A 164 21.82 9.81 13.77
N ALA A 165 20.57 9.68 13.29
CA ALA A 165 20.16 10.05 11.93
C ALA A 165 20.07 11.58 11.76
N ILE A 166 19.74 12.30 12.82
CA ILE A 166 19.65 13.77 12.82
C ILE A 166 21.04 14.43 12.82
N ASN A 167 22.00 13.83 13.52
CA ASN A 167 23.33 14.40 13.71
C ASN A 167 24.35 14.01 12.63
N VAL A 168 23.90 13.57 11.46
CA VAL A 168 24.79 13.21 10.34
C VAL A 168 25.45 14.47 9.78
N ARG A 169 26.75 14.65 10.05
CA ARG A 169 27.56 15.74 9.50
C ARG A 169 28.12 15.33 8.13
N ARG A 170 27.95 16.20 7.14
CA ARG A 170 28.49 16.00 5.79
C ARG A 170 30.03 15.89 5.86
N PRO A 171 30.65 14.85 5.26
CA PRO A 171 32.10 14.73 5.29
C PRO A 171 32.76 15.93 4.58
N LYS A 172 33.70 16.57 5.27
CA LYS A 172 34.48 17.68 4.72
C LYS A 172 35.27 17.18 3.51
N ARG A 173 35.10 17.81 2.34
CA ARG A 173 35.92 17.53 1.15
C ARG A 173 37.39 17.76 1.53
N LYS A 174 38.22 16.72 1.45
CA LYS A 174 39.68 16.88 1.54
C LYS A 174 40.14 17.63 0.30
N ASN A 175 40.58 18.87 0.46
CA ASN A 175 41.34 19.56 -0.59
C ASN A 175 42.63 18.76 -0.80
N GLN A 176 42.74 18.10 -1.95
CA GLN A 176 44.04 17.62 -2.42
C GLN A 176 44.86 18.87 -2.76
N SER A 177 45.79 19.24 -1.88
CA SER A 177 46.85 20.16 -2.22
C SER A 177 47.64 19.55 -3.37
N LYS A 178 47.66 20.21 -4.53
CA LYS A 178 48.58 19.88 -5.63
C LYS A 178 50.00 19.95 -5.06
N GLU A 179 50.70 18.82 -5.05
CA GLU A 179 52.15 18.80 -4.89
C GLU A 179 52.76 19.57 -6.07
N ASP A 180 53.57 20.58 -5.75
CA ASP A 180 54.36 21.33 -6.71
C ASP A 180 55.36 20.38 -7.39
N ASP A 181 55.15 20.15 -8.68
CA ASP A 181 56.12 19.57 -9.60
C ASP A 181 57.27 20.57 -9.80
N SER A 182 58.26 20.49 -8.91
CA SER A 182 59.54 21.22 -9.04
C SER A 182 60.41 20.51 -10.09
N GLY A 183 60.06 20.76 -11.36
CA GLY A 183 60.84 20.33 -12.52
C GLY A 183 62.28 20.85 -12.46
N LYS A 184 63.22 19.92 -12.33
CA LYS A 184 64.66 20.10 -12.55
C LYS A 184 64.92 20.75 -13.92
N ARG A 185 65.68 21.84 -13.95
CA ARG A 185 66.35 22.33 -15.17
C ARG A 185 67.44 21.33 -15.59
N PRO A 186 67.56 20.96 -16.88
CA PRO A 186 68.77 20.31 -17.36
C PRO A 186 69.84 21.38 -17.62
N GLU A 187 71.08 21.09 -17.19
CA GLU A 187 72.29 21.74 -17.66
C GLU A 187 72.78 21.07 -18.95
N ALA A 188 73.45 21.88 -19.77
CA ALA A 188 74.15 21.62 -21.04
C ALA A 188 73.28 21.58 -22.32
#